data_AF-A0A4Q1HIG1-F1
#
_entry.id   AF-A0A4Q1HIG1-F1
#
_cell.length_a   1.000
_cell.length_b   1.000
_cell.length_c   1.000
_cell.angle_alpha   90.00
_cell.angle_beta   90.00
_cell.angle_gamma   90.00
#
_symmetry.space_group_name_H-M   'P 1'
#
loop_
_entity.id
_entity.type
_entity.pdbx_description
1 polymer ?
#
loop_
_entity_poly.entity_id
_entity_poly.type
_entity_poly.pdbx_seq_one_letter_code
_entity_poly.pdbx_strand_id
1 'polypeptide(L)' 'MDCPFCKCDPYEYVDVGVGFVPVAVTCCDLGIDLIQYGGKKARQTLANMRSYSPRKKARAMKVLREYGIKPERRTRWQ' A
#
# COMPACT_ATOMS: atom_id res chain seq x y z
N MET A 1 -7.80 4.59 6.20
CA MET A 1 -7.67 3.13 6.02
C MET A 1 -6.64 3.00 4.92
N ASP A 2 -5.36 2.98 5.29
CA ASP A 2 -4.35 3.49 4.35
C ASP A 2 -3.65 2.33 3.65
N CYS A 3 -3.32 2.52 2.37
CA CYS A 3 -2.55 1.53 1.64
C CYS A 3 -1.27 1.20 2.42
N PRO A 4 -0.99 -0.08 2.69
CA PRO A 4 0.15 -0.44 3.54
C PRO A 4 1.50 -0.08 2.90
N PHE A 5 1.53 0.17 1.59
CA PHE A 5 2.75 0.47 0.82
C PHE A 5 2.98 1.98 0.65
N CYS A 6 2.04 2.71 0.04
CA CYS A 6 2.19 4.15 -0.22
C CYS A 6 1.59 5.06 0.87
N LYS A 7 0.83 4.52 1.83
CA LYS A 7 0.17 5.27 2.92
C LYS A 7 -0.91 6.27 2.50
N CYS A 8 -1.25 6.33 1.21
CA CYS A 8 -2.41 7.08 0.73
C CYS A 8 -3.73 6.30 0.93
N ASP A 9 -4.85 7.02 0.86
CA ASP A 9 -6.17 6.39 0.70
C ASP A 9 -6.20 5.62 -0.63
N PRO A 10 -6.52 4.32 -0.63
CA PRO A 10 -6.51 3.53 -1.86
C PRO A 10 -7.79 3.64 -2.68
N TYR A 11 -8.83 4.33 -2.21
CA TYR A 11 -10.14 4.34 -2.85
C TYR A 11 -10.45 5.67 -3.53
N GLU A 12 -11.08 5.58 -4.70
CA GLU A 12 -11.79 6.70 -5.32
C GLU A 12 -13.24 6.71 -4.82
N TYR A 13 -13.72 7.87 -4.40
CA TYR A 13 -15.08 8.03 -3.88
C TYR A 13 -15.92 8.87 -4.83
N VAL A 14 -17.18 8.47 -5.01
CA VAL A 14 -18.18 9.21 -5.78
C VAL A 14 -19.35 9.55 -4.88
N ASP A 15 -19.90 10.75 -5.05
CA ASP A 15 -21.12 11.18 -4.38
C ASP A 15 -22.36 10.55 -5.05
N VAL A 16 -23.18 9.85 -4.28
CA VAL A 16 -24.42 9.21 -4.74
C VAL A 16 -25.68 9.92 -4.22
N GLY A 17 -25.57 11.16 -3.74
CA GLY A 17 -26.69 11.98 -3.25
C GLY A 17 -27.11 11.69 -1.81
N VAL A 18 -26.57 10.63 -1.19
CA VAL A 18 -26.71 10.31 0.25
C VAL A 18 -25.37 10.27 0.98
N GLY A 19 -24.28 10.58 0.28
CA GLY A 19 -22.90 10.53 0.78
C GLY A 19 -21.91 10.00 -0.24
N PHE A 20 -20.63 10.00 0.15
CA PHE A 20 -19.53 9.48 -0.66
C PHE A 20 -19.32 7.99 -0.45
N VAL A 21 -19.27 7.23 -1.55
CA VAL A 21 -19.04 5.78 -1.53
C VAL A 21 -17.80 5.41 -2.36
N PRO A 22 -16.99 4.43 -1.92
CA PRO A 22 -15.83 3.98 -2.69
C PRO A 22 -16.29 3.19 -3.91
N VAL A 23 -15.80 3.56 -5.10
CA VAL A 23 -16.21 2.96 -6.38
C VAL A 23 -15.08 2.22 -7.09
N ALA A 24 -13.83 2.59 -6.83
CA ALA A 24 -12.66 1.98 -7.45
C ALA A 24 -11.46 2.00 -6.51
N VAL A 25 -10.50 1.10 -6.77
CA VAL A 25 -9.19 1.12 -6.10
C VAL A 25 -8.21 1.86 -6.99
N THR A 26 -7.88 3.10 -6.64
CA THR A 26 -6.97 3.99 -7.39
C THR A 26 -5.69 4.23 -6.58
N CYS A 27 -5.00 3.12 -6.31
CA CYS A 27 -3.79 3.12 -5.47
C CYS A 27 -2.52 2.84 -6.30
N CYS A 28 -1.35 2.83 -5.66
CA CYS A 28 -0.14 2.25 -6.26
C CYS A 28 -0.36 0.79 -6.69
N ASP A 29 0.39 0.33 -7.68
CA ASP A 29 0.25 -1.01 -8.28
C ASP A 29 0.26 -2.15 -7.25
N LEU A 30 1.15 -2.08 -6.25
CA LEU A 30 1.20 -3.07 -5.17
C LEU A 30 -0.05 -3.04 -4.27
N GLY A 31 -0.64 -1.85 -4.08
CA GLY A 31 -1.89 -1.68 -3.35
C GLY A 31 -3.07 -2.26 -4.12
N ILE A 32 -3.16 -1.99 -5.43
CA ILE A 32 -4.16 -2.58 -6.32
C ILE A 32 -4.01 -4.11 -6.34
N ASP A 33 -2.80 -4.63 -6.55
CA ASP A 33 -2.51 -6.07 -6.53
C ASP A 33 -2.91 -6.71 -5.19
N LEU A 34 -2.72 -6.01 -4.07
CA LEU A 34 -3.11 -6.51 -2.75
C LEU A 34 -4.63 -6.52 -2.54
N ILE A 35 -5.29 -5.39 -2.82
CA ILE A 35 -6.68 -5.12 -2.42
C ILE A 35 -7.65 -5.74 -3.42
N GLN A 36 -7.41 -5.58 -4.72
CA GLN A 36 -8.33 -5.99 -5.78
C GLN A 36 -8.04 -7.42 -6.26
N TYR A 37 -6.75 -7.78 -6.44
CA TYR A 37 -6.37 -9.04 -7.06
C TYR A 37 -5.86 -10.11 -6.08
N GLY A 38 -5.57 -9.75 -4.82
CA GLY A 38 -5.05 -10.68 -3.83
C GLY A 38 -3.68 -11.28 -4.20
N GLY A 39 -2.87 -10.55 -4.96
CA GLY A 39 -1.61 -11.01 -5.52
C GLY A 39 -0.64 -11.56 -4.47
N LYS A 40 -0.01 -12.70 -4.79
CA LYS A 40 0.94 -13.36 -3.88
C LYS A 40 2.15 -12.49 -3.58
N LYS A 41 2.64 -11.73 -4.57
CA LYS A 41 3.80 -10.84 -4.42
C LYS A 41 3.48 -9.69 -3.47
N ALA A 42 2.32 -9.05 -3.61
CA ALA A 42 1.89 -7.99 -2.70
C ALA A 42 1.68 -8.49 -1.26
N ARG A 43 0.99 -9.64 -1.08
CA ARG A 43 0.83 -10.27 0.25
C ARG A 43 2.15 -10.63 0.92
N GLN A 44 3.08 -11.23 0.16
CA GLN A 44 4.40 -11.58 0.68
C GLN A 44 5.21 -10.34 1.04
N THR A 45 5.12 -9.27 0.23
CA THR A 45 5.79 -8.00 0.50
C THR A 45 5.27 -7.39 1.80
N LEU A 46 3.94 -7.35 1.99
CA LEU A 46 3.32 -6.89 3.22
C LEU A 46 3.75 -7.72 4.45
N ALA A 47 3.75 -9.05 4.33
CA ALA A 47 4.21 -9.94 5.40
C ALA A 47 5.69 -9.69 5.75
N ASN A 48 6.53 -9.46 4.75
CA ASN A 48 7.94 -9.15 4.94
C ASN A 48 8.15 -7.78 5.61
N MET A 49 7.35 -6.76 5.28
CA MET A 49 7.38 -5.45 5.94
C MET A 49 7.00 -5.54 7.43
N ARG A 50 6.01 -6.39 7.77
CA ARG A 50 5.53 -6.60 9.14
C ARG A 50 6.44 -7.50 9.99
N SER A 51 7.35 -8.24 9.37
CA SER A 51 8.24 -9.16 10.09
C SER A 51 9.28 -8.41 10.93
N TYR A 52 9.67 -8.99 12.08
CA TYR A 52 10.78 -8.51 12.90
C TYR A 52 12.17 -8.70 12.25
N SER A 53 12.31 -9.62 11.28
CA SER A 53 13.60 -9.91 10.67
C SER A 53 14.12 -8.76 9.80
N PRO A 54 15.33 -8.22 10.07
CA PRO A 54 15.91 -7.15 9.25
C PRO A 54 16.07 -7.54 7.78
N ARG A 55 16.42 -8.80 7.50
CA ARG A 55 16.57 -9.32 6.13
C ARG A 55 15.25 -9.32 5.37
N LYS A 56 14.14 -9.69 6.02
CA LYS A 56 12.81 -9.67 5.41
C LYS A 56 12.37 -8.23 5.12
N LYS A 57 12.60 -7.30 6.04
CA LYS A 57 12.34 -5.87 5.80
C LYS A 57 13.15 -5.33 4.62
N ALA A 58 14.45 -5.66 4.54
CA ALA A 58 15.30 -5.26 3.41
C ALA A 58 14.79 -5.81 2.07
N ARG A 59 14.34 -7.07 2.03
CA ARG A 59 13.70 -7.65 0.83
C ARG A 59 12.44 -6.91 0.43
N ALA A 60 11.57 -6.58 1.38
CA ALA A 60 10.38 -5.78 1.09
C ALA A 60 10.74 -4.38 0.56
N MET A 61 11.72 -3.71 1.17
CA MET A 61 12.21 -2.40 0.71
C MET A 61 12.76 -2.45 -0.71
N LYS A 62 13.43 -3.54 -1.10
CA LYS A 62 13.88 -3.75 -2.48
C LYS A 62 12.68 -3.78 -3.44
N VAL A 63 11.66 -4.57 -3.13
CA VAL A 63 10.44 -4.65 -3.94
C VAL A 63 9.75 -3.29 -4.03
N LEU A 64 9.59 -2.57 -2.91
CA LEU A 64 8.99 -1.22 -2.93
C LEU A 64 9.72 -0.27 -3.89
N ARG A 65 11.07 -0.31 -3.89
CA ARG A 65 11.90 0.49 -4.81
C ARG A 65 11.71 0.09 -6.27
N GLU A 66 11.55 -1.19 -6.58
CA GLU A 66 11.27 -1.68 -7.94
C GLU A 66 9.96 -1.09 -8.49
N TYR A 67 8.95 -0.92 -7.64
CA TYR A 67 7.67 -0.27 -8.00
C TYR A 67 7.70 1.27 -7.84
N GLY A 68 8.88 1.87 -7.63
CA GLY A 68 9.00 3.32 -7.46
C GLY A 68 8.38 3.87 -6.17
N ILE A 69 7.92 3.01 -5.26
CA ILE A 69 7.30 3.41 -4.00
C ILE A 69 8.40 3.82 -3.03
N LYS A 70 8.40 5.10 -2.63
CA LYS A 70 9.19 5.58 -1.50
C LYS A 70 8.35 5.41 -0.24
N PRO A 71 8.59 4.39 0.61
CA PRO A 71 7.96 4.36 1.92
C PRO A 71 8.44 5.60 2.66
N GLU A 72 7.52 6.52 2.89
CA GLU A 72 7.83 7.83 3.44
C GLU A 72 8.64 7.66 4.73
N ARG A 73 9.79 8.37 4.82
CA ARG A 73 10.44 8.52 6.12
C ARG A 73 9.44 9.31 6.95
N ARG A 74 8.92 8.72 8.02
CA ARG A 74 8.17 9.45 9.05
C ARG A 74 8.98 10.70 9.38
N THR A 75 8.57 11.85 8.86
CA THR A 75 9.06 13.15 9.31
C THR A 75 8.58 13.24 10.74
N ARG A 76 9.46 12.82 11.65
CA ARG A 76 9.47 13.34 13.01
C ARG A 76 9.39 14.86 12.84
N TRP A 77 8.44 15.52 13.50
CA TRP A 77 8.05 16.94 13.37
C TRP A 77 6.88 17.21 12.41
N GLN A 78 5.67 17.01 12.93
CA GLN A 78 4.57 17.98 12.91
C GLN A 78 3.87 17.89 14.28
#